data_AF-A0A6G9ARJ2-F1
#
_entry.id   AF-A0A6G9ARJ2-F1
#
_cell.length_a   1.000
_cell.length_b   1.000
_cell.length_c   1.000
_cell.angle_alpha   90.00
_cell.angle_beta   90.00
_cell.angle_gamma   90.00
#
_symmetry.space_group_name_H-M   'P 1'
#
loop_
_entity.id
_entity.type
_entity.pdbx_description
1 polymer ?
#
loop_
_entity_poly.entity_id
_entity_poly.type
_entity_poly.pdbx_seq_one_letter_code
_entity_poly.pdbx_strand_id
1 'polypeptide(L)'
;MQDFFLWIGDNGTWFLLVSVAVVLIRIAYLTGYLRYVALFVGLATLGEAVSYITSYLNVPNLYILHLYTILEFNIIALFYFSFFGTFYPRPLVPGFMVGFTVLAILNSLFLQPLHGYNTYARGLEGLLVIALAVLCFYKMLTELTEKRIDRHPVFWINTGFLLYFAGSLFFLILSNALLSNSNRTLILTVFGLHALLMVLMHLLISVGLWFSPRLR
;
A
#
# COMPACT_ATOMS: atom_id res chain seq x y z
N MET A 1 -10.98 20.81 12.72
CA MET A 1 -10.18 19.57 12.59
C MET A 1 -11.05 18.37 12.22
N GLN A 2 -12.18 18.12 12.89
CA GLN A 2 -13.10 17.04 12.52
C GLN A 2 -13.65 17.19 11.09
N ASP A 3 -14.05 18.40 10.68
CA ASP A 3 -14.58 18.62 9.32
C ASP A 3 -13.56 18.29 8.23
N PHE A 4 -12.27 18.55 8.49
CA PHE A 4 -11.19 18.17 7.58
C PHE A 4 -11.05 16.65 7.47
N PHE A 5 -11.11 15.93 8.59
CA PHE A 5 -11.02 14.48 8.59
C PHE A 5 -12.22 13.78 7.95
N LEU A 6 -13.41 14.36 8.10
CA LEU A 6 -14.60 13.93 7.37
C LEU A 6 -14.42 14.17 5.87
N TRP A 7 -14.07 15.40 5.50
CA TRP A 7 -13.87 15.76 4.10
C TRP A 7 -12.83 14.89 3.41
N ILE A 8 -11.68 14.63 4.06
CA ILE A 8 -10.63 13.79 3.48
C ILE A 8 -10.99 12.31 3.48
N GLY A 9 -11.81 11.84 4.42
CA GLY A 9 -12.37 10.49 4.39
C GLY A 9 -13.28 10.30 3.18
N ASP A 10 -14.14 11.29 2.91
CA ASP A 10 -15.12 11.22 1.81
C ASP A 10 -14.50 11.45 0.43
N ASN A 11 -13.44 12.29 0.35
CA ASN A 11 -12.86 12.71 -0.92
C ASN A 11 -11.46 12.17 -1.19
N GLY A 12 -10.81 11.55 -0.20
CA GLY A 12 -9.41 11.10 -0.30
C GLY A 12 -9.20 10.08 -1.41
N THR A 13 -10.19 9.23 -1.68
CA THR A 13 -10.13 8.19 -2.72
C THR A 13 -10.01 8.78 -4.13
N TRP A 14 -10.51 10.00 -4.38
CA TRP A 14 -10.33 10.67 -5.67
C TRP A 14 -8.87 10.97 -6.01
N PHE A 15 -7.99 11.11 -5.01
CA PHE A 15 -6.57 11.35 -5.25
C PHE A 15 -5.86 10.12 -5.85
N LEU A 16 -6.46 8.93 -5.75
CA LEU A 16 -6.00 7.74 -6.48
C LEU A 16 -5.93 8.02 -7.99
N LEU A 17 -6.88 8.80 -8.52
CA LEU A 17 -6.94 9.15 -9.95
C LEU A 17 -5.68 9.89 -10.43
N VAL A 18 -4.99 10.62 -9.55
CA VAL A 18 -3.72 11.28 -9.90
C VAL A 18 -2.66 10.23 -10.25
N SER A 19 -2.53 9.20 -9.42
CA SER A 19 -1.58 8.11 -9.67
C SER A 19 -1.97 7.29 -10.91
N VAL A 20 -3.27 7.06 -11.11
CA VAL A 20 -3.79 6.39 -12.32
C VAL A 20 -3.45 7.21 -13.57
N ALA A 21 -3.69 8.51 -13.56
CA ALA A 21 -3.37 9.39 -14.69
C ALA A 21 -1.88 9.36 -15.02
N VAL A 22 -0.99 9.42 -14.01
CA VAL A 22 0.46 9.31 -14.23
C VAL A 22 0.83 7.94 -14.79
N VAL A 23 0.24 6.85 -14.28
CA VAL A 23 0.45 5.50 -14.83
C VAL A 23 0.06 5.46 -16.31
N LEU A 24 -1.12 5.95 -16.69
CA LEU A 24 -1.59 5.96 -18.08
C LEU A 24 -0.68 6.80 -18.99
N ILE A 25 -0.26 7.99 -18.54
CA ILE A 25 0.63 8.87 -19.30
C ILE A 25 2.03 8.25 -19.48
N ARG A 26 2.51 7.51 -18.48
CA ARG A 26 3.88 6.99 -18.45
C ARG A 26 4.00 5.50 -18.72
N ILE A 27 2.91 4.80 -19.06
CA ILE A 27 2.84 3.34 -19.11
C ILE A 27 3.95 2.70 -19.96
N ALA A 28 4.30 3.31 -21.09
CA ALA A 28 5.36 2.85 -21.97
C ALA A 28 6.77 2.86 -21.32
N TYR A 29 6.97 3.65 -20.27
CA TYR A 29 8.24 3.80 -19.54
C TYR A 29 8.28 3.01 -18.23
N LEU A 30 7.17 2.39 -17.80
CA LEU A 30 7.09 1.67 -16.52
C LEU A 30 7.60 0.22 -16.67
N THR A 31 8.89 0.07 -16.94
CA THR A 31 9.54 -1.23 -17.11
C THR A 31 10.27 -1.69 -15.84
N GLY A 32 10.71 -2.96 -15.81
CA GLY A 32 11.48 -3.50 -14.68
C GLY A 32 10.69 -3.51 -13.37
N TYR A 33 11.22 -2.85 -12.34
CA TYR A 33 10.57 -2.76 -11.02
C TYR A 33 9.33 -1.84 -11.02
N LEU A 34 9.27 -0.83 -11.89
CA LEU A 34 8.17 0.15 -11.90
C LEU A 34 6.84 -0.44 -12.39
N ARG A 35 6.87 -1.51 -13.18
CA ARG A 35 5.65 -2.20 -13.64
C ARG A 35 4.81 -2.74 -12.48
N TYR A 36 5.47 -3.16 -11.39
CA TYR A 36 4.78 -3.68 -10.21
C TYR A 36 4.10 -2.56 -9.42
N VAL A 37 4.64 -1.33 -9.47
CA VAL A 37 3.99 -0.14 -8.90
C VAL A 37 2.77 0.25 -9.72
N ALA A 38 2.86 0.16 -11.06
CA ALA A 38 1.68 0.33 -11.92
C ALA A 38 0.60 -0.72 -11.62
N LEU A 39 1.00 -1.98 -11.42
CA LEU A 39 0.11 -3.07 -11.03
C LEU A 39 -0.53 -2.82 -9.65
N PHE A 40 0.22 -2.28 -8.69
CA PHE A 40 -0.29 -1.87 -7.38
C PHE A 40 -1.35 -0.77 -7.52
N VAL A 41 -1.10 0.28 -8.30
CA VAL A 41 -2.09 1.35 -8.57
C VAL A 41 -3.33 0.77 -9.26
N GLY A 42 -3.15 -0.17 -10.19
CA GLY A 42 -4.25 -0.89 -10.83
C GLY A 42 -5.07 -1.71 -9.82
N LEU A 43 -4.40 -2.47 -8.94
CA LEU A 43 -5.07 -3.23 -7.88
C LEU A 43 -5.84 -2.31 -6.93
N ALA A 44 -5.25 -1.19 -6.50
CA ALA A 44 -5.91 -0.21 -5.63
C ALA A 44 -7.17 0.36 -6.30
N THR A 45 -7.09 0.67 -7.60
CA THR A 45 -8.23 1.15 -8.39
C THR A 45 -9.34 0.11 -8.51
N LEU A 46 -8.97 -1.14 -8.75
CA LEU A 46 -9.93 -2.25 -8.77
C LEU A 46 -10.57 -2.46 -7.39
N GLY A 47 -9.78 -2.40 -6.33
CA GLY A 47 -10.24 -2.53 -4.95
C GLY A 47 -11.27 -1.47 -4.58
N GLU A 48 -11.01 -0.21 -4.94
CA GLU A 48 -11.93 0.91 -4.73
C GLU A 48 -13.21 0.75 -5.54
N ALA A 49 -13.11 0.41 -6.84
CA ALA A 49 -14.26 0.20 -7.70
C ALA A 49 -15.16 -0.94 -7.18
N VAL A 50 -14.56 -2.07 -6.79
CA VAL A 50 -15.28 -3.21 -6.21
C VAL A 50 -15.93 -2.82 -4.89
N SER A 51 -15.23 -2.06 -4.03
CA SER A 51 -15.78 -1.60 -2.75
C SER A 51 -16.98 -0.66 -2.94
N TYR A 52 -16.89 0.25 -3.91
CA TYR A 52 -17.99 1.16 -4.27
C TYR A 52 -19.21 0.40 -4.81
N ILE A 53 -19.01 -0.52 -5.76
CA ILE A 53 -20.10 -1.30 -6.37
C ILE A 53 -20.78 -2.18 -5.31
N THR A 54 -20.00 -2.87 -4.48
CA THR A 54 -20.56 -3.75 -3.43
C THR A 54 -21.31 -2.95 -2.37
N SER A 55 -20.82 -1.77 -1.98
CA SER A 55 -21.52 -0.84 -1.10
C SER A 55 -22.86 -0.39 -1.69
N TYR A 56 -22.88 -0.01 -2.98
CA TYR A 56 -24.11 0.36 -3.69
C TYR A 56 -25.13 -0.79 -3.74
N LEU A 57 -24.66 -2.03 -3.90
CA LEU A 57 -25.49 -3.24 -3.91
C LEU A 57 -25.84 -3.77 -2.50
N ASN A 58 -25.40 -3.11 -1.42
CA ASN A 58 -25.54 -3.55 -0.03
C ASN A 58 -24.99 -4.97 0.24
N VAL A 59 -23.98 -5.40 -0.52
CA VAL A 59 -23.31 -6.69 -0.33
C VAL A 59 -22.13 -6.50 0.63
N PRO A 60 -22.01 -7.30 1.71
CA PRO A 60 -20.85 -7.22 2.59
C PRO A 60 -19.57 -7.45 1.80
N ASN A 61 -18.60 -6.54 1.85
CA ASN A 61 -17.37 -6.61 1.05
C ASN A 61 -16.11 -6.92 1.88
N LEU A 62 -16.27 -7.18 3.18
CA LEU A 62 -15.16 -7.44 4.10
C LEU A 62 -14.36 -8.70 3.75
N TYR A 63 -14.98 -9.69 3.11
CA TYR A 63 -14.26 -10.90 2.64
C TYR A 63 -13.27 -10.58 1.51
N ILE A 64 -13.57 -9.56 0.70
CA ILE A 64 -12.71 -9.12 -0.42
C ILE A 64 -11.40 -8.58 0.14
N LEU A 65 -11.44 -7.95 1.32
CA LEU A 65 -10.26 -7.42 1.98
C LEU A 65 -9.23 -8.52 2.28
N HIS A 66 -9.65 -9.75 2.58
CA HIS A 66 -8.72 -10.86 2.86
C HIS A 66 -7.88 -11.21 1.63
N LEU A 67 -8.53 -11.34 0.46
CA LEU A 67 -7.84 -11.59 -0.80
C LEU A 67 -7.02 -10.36 -1.24
N TYR A 68 -7.59 -9.17 -1.11
CA TYR A 68 -6.93 -7.91 -1.48
C TYR A 68 -5.62 -7.74 -0.72
N THR A 69 -5.60 -8.02 0.59
CA THR A 69 -4.39 -7.93 1.44
C THR A 69 -3.27 -8.85 0.90
N ILE A 70 -3.62 -10.07 0.47
CA ILE A 70 -2.65 -11.01 -0.10
C ILE A 70 -2.06 -10.46 -1.40
N LEU A 71 -2.92 -9.96 -2.29
CA LEU A 71 -2.48 -9.41 -3.58
C LEU A 71 -1.66 -8.15 -3.40
N GLU A 72 -2.09 -7.23 -2.53
CA GLU A 72 -1.42 -5.95 -2.26
C GLU A 72 0.01 -6.17 -1.78
N PHE A 73 0.18 -6.96 -0.71
CA PHE A 73 1.51 -7.30 -0.20
C PHE A 73 2.40 -7.96 -1.26
N ASN A 74 1.90 -8.97 -1.98
CA ASN A 74 2.71 -9.69 -2.95
C ASN A 74 3.16 -8.80 -4.11
N ILE A 75 2.32 -7.87 -4.57
CA ILE A 75 2.68 -6.94 -5.64
C ILE A 75 3.73 -5.93 -5.15
N ILE A 76 3.57 -5.39 -3.93
CA ILE A 76 4.57 -4.52 -3.30
C ILE A 76 5.89 -5.29 -3.10
N ALA A 77 5.83 -6.53 -2.65
CA ALA A 77 7.01 -7.38 -2.48
C ALA A 77 7.71 -7.67 -3.81
N LEU A 78 6.98 -7.87 -4.91
CA LEU A 78 7.57 -8.02 -6.25
C LEU A 78 8.31 -6.76 -6.72
N PHE A 79 7.79 -5.57 -6.40
CA PHE A 79 8.51 -4.31 -6.61
C PHE A 79 9.86 -4.33 -5.87
N TYR A 80 9.86 -4.65 -4.57
CA TYR A 80 11.10 -4.71 -3.78
C TYR A 80 12.06 -5.81 -4.25
N PHE A 81 11.56 -7.00 -4.58
CA PHE A 81 12.35 -8.10 -5.13
C PHE A 81 13.08 -7.67 -6.40
N SER A 82 12.34 -7.07 -7.34
CA SER A 82 12.91 -6.58 -8.59
C SER A 82 13.89 -5.42 -8.39
N PHE A 83 13.65 -4.55 -7.41
CA PHE A 83 14.56 -3.44 -7.10
C PHE A 83 15.83 -3.90 -6.38
N PHE A 84 15.73 -4.86 -5.46
CA PHE A 84 16.87 -5.36 -4.68
C PHE A 84 17.89 -6.10 -5.54
N GLY A 85 17.45 -6.84 -6.57
CA GLY A 85 18.35 -7.53 -7.48
C GLY A 85 19.23 -8.54 -6.73
N THR A 86 20.54 -8.31 -6.69
CA THR A 86 21.52 -9.17 -6.01
C THR A 86 22.06 -8.62 -4.70
N PHE A 87 21.59 -7.45 -4.26
CA PHE A 87 22.12 -6.80 -3.04
C PHE A 87 21.79 -7.59 -1.76
N TYR A 88 20.57 -8.13 -1.69
CA TYR A 88 20.13 -9.04 -0.62
C TYR A 88 20.05 -10.48 -1.12
N PRO A 89 20.03 -11.49 -0.22
CA PRO A 89 19.83 -12.88 -0.62
C PRO A 89 18.56 -13.06 -1.44
N ARG A 90 18.68 -13.68 -2.63
CA ARG A 90 17.56 -13.93 -3.54
C ARG A 90 16.32 -14.57 -2.88
N PRO A 91 16.41 -15.52 -1.92
CA PRO A 91 15.21 -16.10 -1.31
C PRO A 91 14.53 -15.19 -0.27
N LEU A 92 15.12 -14.05 0.11
CA LEU A 92 14.58 -13.20 1.18
C LEU A 92 13.14 -12.75 0.90
N VAL A 93 12.93 -12.05 -0.23
CA VAL A 93 11.61 -11.50 -0.57
C VAL A 93 10.59 -12.59 -0.95
N PRO A 94 10.94 -13.59 -1.78
CA PRO A 94 10.04 -14.73 -2.03
C PRO A 94 9.68 -15.49 -0.74
N GLY A 95 10.60 -15.60 0.21
CA GLY A 95 10.32 -16.17 1.53
C GLY A 95 9.26 -15.38 2.30
N PHE A 96 9.35 -14.04 2.31
CA PHE A 96 8.30 -13.20 2.88
C PHE A 96 6.97 -13.32 2.12
N MET A 97 6.98 -13.38 0.79
CA MET A 97 5.78 -13.57 -0.03
C MET A 97 5.04 -14.88 0.30
N VAL A 98 5.76 -16.00 0.29
CA VAL A 98 5.20 -17.32 0.59
C VAL A 98 4.76 -17.38 2.05
N GLY A 99 5.62 -16.97 2.98
CA GLY A 99 5.33 -16.97 4.41
C GLY A 99 4.11 -16.12 4.76
N PHE A 100 4.04 -14.90 4.24
CA PHE A 100 2.89 -14.01 4.43
C PHE A 100 1.61 -14.62 3.86
N THR A 101 1.65 -15.13 2.63
CA THR A 101 0.46 -15.70 1.97
C THR A 101 -0.07 -16.89 2.76
N VAL A 102 0.81 -17.79 3.21
CA VAL A 102 0.42 -18.93 4.05
C VAL A 102 -0.18 -18.45 5.37
N LEU A 103 0.47 -17.51 6.07
CA LEU A 103 -0.04 -16.98 7.33
C LEU A 103 -1.39 -16.26 7.17
N ALA A 104 -1.58 -15.51 6.08
CA ALA A 104 -2.83 -14.82 5.78
C ALA A 104 -3.97 -15.82 5.52
N ILE A 105 -3.70 -16.89 4.74
CA ILE A 105 -4.70 -17.95 4.50
C ILE A 105 -5.05 -18.68 5.79
N LEU A 106 -4.04 -19.07 6.59
CA LEU A 106 -4.27 -19.71 7.89
C LEU A 106 -5.05 -18.80 8.84
N ASN A 107 -4.76 -17.50 8.83
CA ASN A 107 -5.49 -16.51 9.61
C ASN A 107 -6.98 -16.50 9.24
N SER A 108 -7.30 -16.40 7.95
CA SER A 108 -8.69 -16.37 7.47
C SER A 108 -9.45 -17.68 7.70
N LEU A 109 -8.74 -18.83 7.79
CA LEU A 109 -9.35 -20.13 8.02
C LEU A 109 -9.55 -20.46 9.51
N PHE A 110 -8.64 -20.03 10.39
CA PHE A 110 -8.60 -20.52 11.78
C PHE A 110 -8.73 -19.43 12.85
N LEU A 111 -8.29 -18.20 12.59
CA LEU A 111 -8.17 -17.16 13.63
C LEU A 111 -9.21 -16.05 13.48
N GLN A 112 -9.50 -15.65 12.25
CA GLN A 112 -10.31 -14.47 11.98
C GLN A 112 -11.36 -14.74 10.89
N PRO A 113 -12.67 -14.55 11.18
CA PRO A 113 -13.71 -14.83 10.20
C PRO A 113 -13.60 -13.89 9.00
N LEU A 114 -13.95 -14.40 7.82
CA LEU A 114 -13.96 -13.65 6.55
C LEU A 114 -14.91 -12.45 6.55
N HIS A 115 -15.91 -12.44 7.43
CA HIS A 115 -16.85 -11.34 7.59
C HIS A 115 -16.35 -10.21 8.49
N GLY A 116 -15.21 -10.40 9.17
CA GLY A 116 -14.56 -9.37 9.99
C GLY A 116 -13.46 -8.62 9.23
N TYR A 117 -13.08 -7.44 9.72
CA TYR A 117 -11.99 -6.67 9.14
C TYR A 117 -10.65 -7.39 9.34
N ASN A 118 -9.86 -7.61 8.27
CA ASN A 118 -8.65 -8.45 8.26
C ASN A 118 -7.44 -7.88 9.05
N THR A 119 -7.62 -7.55 10.34
CA THR A 119 -6.64 -6.85 11.18
C THR A 119 -5.31 -7.56 11.29
N TYR A 120 -5.30 -8.88 11.48
CA TYR A 120 -4.05 -9.59 11.73
C TYR A 120 -3.16 -9.65 10.48
N ALA A 121 -3.71 -10.02 9.32
CA ALA A 121 -2.92 -10.04 8.09
C ALA A 121 -2.58 -8.62 7.60
N ARG A 122 -3.46 -7.62 7.75
CA ARG A 122 -3.17 -6.21 7.43
C ARG A 122 -2.07 -5.62 8.31
N GLY A 123 -2.08 -5.95 9.60
CA GLY A 123 -1.04 -5.56 10.53
C GLY A 123 0.32 -6.17 10.16
N LEU A 124 0.33 -7.48 9.85
CA LEU A 124 1.54 -8.18 9.41
C LEU A 124 2.06 -7.64 8.07
N GLU A 125 1.18 -7.39 7.10
CA GLU A 125 1.50 -6.73 5.83
C GLU A 125 2.21 -5.41 6.09
N GLY A 126 1.63 -4.55 6.94
CA GLY A 126 2.22 -3.26 7.28
C GLY A 126 3.63 -3.39 7.86
N LEU A 127 3.84 -4.29 8.82
CA LEU A 127 5.16 -4.54 9.40
C LEU A 127 6.18 -5.02 8.36
N LEU A 128 5.78 -5.94 7.47
CA LEU A 128 6.67 -6.47 6.44
C LEU A 128 7.00 -5.40 5.39
N VAL A 129 6.04 -4.59 4.97
CA VAL A 129 6.29 -3.49 4.02
C VAL A 129 7.18 -2.42 4.64
N ILE A 130 7.00 -2.08 5.93
CA ILE A 130 7.90 -1.18 6.66
C ILE A 130 9.33 -1.73 6.66
N ALA A 131 9.50 -3.02 6.98
CA ALA A 131 10.82 -3.65 6.97
C ALA A 131 11.47 -3.61 5.57
N LEU A 132 10.73 -3.96 4.52
CA LEU A 132 11.19 -3.87 3.13
C LEU A 132 11.54 -2.43 2.74
N ALA A 133 10.76 -1.45 3.17
CA ALA A 133 10.99 -0.05 2.87
C ALA A 133 12.27 0.49 3.54
N VAL A 134 12.54 0.08 4.78
CA VAL A 134 13.79 0.40 5.48
C VAL A 134 14.99 -0.25 4.80
N LEU A 135 14.89 -1.54 4.43
CA LEU A 135 15.92 -2.24 3.66
C LEU A 135 16.17 -1.58 2.29
N CYS A 136 15.14 -1.03 1.67
CA CYS A 136 15.26 -0.26 0.44
C CYS A 136 16.04 1.02 0.64
N PHE A 137 15.75 1.80 1.68
CA PHE A 137 16.56 2.98 1.98
C PHE A 137 18.01 2.64 2.32
N TYR A 138 18.25 1.55 3.05
CA TYR A 138 19.61 1.08 3.32
C TYR A 138 20.38 0.81 2.02
N LYS A 139 19.81 0.01 1.11
CA LYS A 139 20.39 -0.25 -0.22
C LYS A 139 20.67 1.04 -0.98
N MET A 140 19.70 1.97 -0.97
CA MET A 140 19.84 3.25 -1.64
C MET A 140 21.00 4.08 -1.08
N LEU A 141 21.16 4.13 0.24
CA LEU A 141 22.26 4.85 0.89
C LEU A 141 23.64 4.22 0.60
N THR A 142 23.69 2.90 0.39
CA THR A 142 24.95 2.18 0.14
C THR A 142 25.36 2.15 -1.33
N GLU A 143 24.42 2.05 -2.27
CA GLU A 143 24.73 1.84 -3.70
C GLU A 143 24.49 3.06 -4.60
N LEU A 144 23.57 3.97 -4.25
CA LEU A 144 23.30 5.11 -5.12
C LEU A 144 24.39 6.17 -4.96
N THR A 145 25.35 6.16 -5.87
CA THR A 145 26.35 7.24 -6.04
C THR A 145 25.77 8.51 -6.68
N GLU A 146 24.50 8.47 -7.08
CA GLU A 146 23.77 9.60 -7.67
C GLU A 146 23.74 10.81 -6.72
N LYS A 147 24.26 11.96 -7.18
CA LYS A 147 24.24 13.22 -6.40
C LYS A 147 22.82 13.70 -6.08
N ARG A 148 21.78 13.16 -6.74
CA ARG A 148 20.38 13.61 -6.66
C ARG A 148 19.42 12.45 -6.45
N ILE A 149 19.39 11.96 -5.21
CA ILE A 149 18.46 10.90 -4.77
C ILE A 149 16.99 11.33 -4.97
N ASP A 150 16.71 12.62 -4.88
CA ASP A 150 15.39 13.24 -5.12
C ASP A 150 14.87 13.07 -6.56
N ARG A 151 15.73 12.71 -7.52
CA ARG A 151 15.31 12.39 -8.89
C ARG A 151 15.14 10.90 -9.15
N HIS A 152 15.47 10.05 -8.18
CA HIS A 152 15.32 8.63 -8.34
C HIS A 152 13.87 8.20 -8.03
N PRO A 153 13.16 7.52 -8.95
CA PRO A 153 11.73 7.21 -8.79
C PRO A 153 11.43 6.39 -7.53
N VAL A 154 12.34 5.47 -7.18
CA VAL A 154 12.22 4.60 -5.99
C VAL A 154 12.24 5.40 -4.69
N PHE A 155 12.93 6.54 -4.62
CA PHE A 155 12.94 7.37 -3.41
C PHE A 155 11.52 7.77 -3.01
N TRP A 156 10.77 8.34 -3.96
CA TRP A 156 9.41 8.83 -3.73
C TRP A 156 8.42 7.69 -3.46
N ILE A 157 8.48 6.61 -4.26
CA ILE A 157 7.60 5.45 -4.10
C ILE A 157 7.83 4.80 -2.74
N ASN A 158 9.09 4.55 -2.36
CA ASN A 158 9.44 3.93 -1.09
C ASN A 158 9.06 4.82 0.11
N THR A 159 9.22 6.14 -0.03
CA THR A 159 8.76 7.11 0.98
C THR A 159 7.25 7.05 1.15
N GLY A 160 6.50 6.97 0.05
CA GLY A 160 5.04 6.82 0.07
C GLY A 160 4.60 5.55 0.82
N PHE A 161 5.19 4.40 0.48
CA PHE A 161 4.90 3.15 1.18
C PHE A 161 5.27 3.22 2.66
N LEU A 162 6.48 3.67 3.01
CA LEU A 162 6.89 3.75 4.40
C LEU A 162 5.97 4.67 5.21
N LEU A 163 5.66 5.85 4.68
CA LEU A 163 4.82 6.84 5.37
C LEU A 163 3.40 6.31 5.58
N TYR A 164 2.80 5.67 4.57
CA TYR A 164 1.48 5.08 4.70
C TYR A 164 1.45 3.92 5.69
N PHE A 165 2.29 2.89 5.49
CA PHE A 165 2.22 1.69 6.32
C PHE A 165 2.67 1.95 7.76
N ALA A 166 3.71 2.78 7.98
CA ALA A 166 4.12 3.15 9.33
C ALA A 166 3.10 4.08 10.01
N GLY A 167 2.62 5.10 9.30
CA GLY A 167 1.66 6.06 9.85
C GLY A 167 0.28 5.44 10.13
N SER A 168 -0.13 4.44 9.34
CA SER A 168 -1.42 3.77 9.50
C SER A 168 -1.35 2.47 10.30
N LEU A 169 -0.18 2.08 10.81
CA LEU A 169 0.03 0.79 11.48
C LEU A 169 -0.96 0.55 12.63
N PHE A 170 -1.21 1.58 13.45
CA PHE A 170 -2.19 1.50 14.54
C PHE A 170 -3.60 1.23 14.04
N PHE A 171 -3.99 1.87 12.93
CA PHE A 171 -5.28 1.60 12.30
C PHE A 171 -5.34 0.16 11.77
N LEU A 172 -4.29 -0.32 11.08
CA LEU A 172 -4.26 -1.66 10.50
C LEU A 172 -4.37 -2.77 11.56
N ILE A 173 -3.75 -2.59 12.72
CA ILE A 173 -3.75 -3.59 13.81
C ILE A 173 -5.01 -3.48 14.69
N LEU A 174 -5.52 -2.26 14.93
CA LEU A 174 -6.58 -2.02 15.90
C LEU A 174 -7.96 -1.74 15.29
N SER A 175 -8.13 -1.80 13.97
CA SER A 175 -9.39 -1.39 13.32
C SER A 175 -10.63 -2.11 13.85
N ASN A 176 -10.56 -3.41 14.18
CA ASN A 176 -11.69 -4.12 14.81
C ASN A 176 -12.06 -3.51 16.17
N ALA A 177 -11.07 -3.20 17.01
CA ALA A 177 -11.31 -2.58 18.33
C ALA A 177 -11.79 -1.12 18.20
N LEU A 178 -11.31 -0.40 17.18
CA LEU A 178 -11.74 0.96 16.87
C LEU A 178 -13.20 0.99 16.41
N LEU A 179 -13.59 0.04 15.54
CA LEU A 179 -14.95 -0.07 15.02
C LEU A 179 -15.98 -0.47 16.09
N SER A 180 -15.56 -1.18 17.13
CA SER A 180 -16.42 -1.49 18.29
C SER A 180 -16.51 -0.36 19.34
N ASN A 181 -15.77 0.73 19.15
CA ASN A 181 -15.71 1.84 20.12
C ASN A 181 -16.93 2.76 19.94
N SER A 182 -17.46 3.32 21.04
CA SER A 182 -18.55 4.29 21.00
C SER A 182 -18.08 5.73 20.73
N ASN A 183 -16.78 6.01 20.87
CA ASN A 183 -16.22 7.33 20.65
C ASN A 183 -16.08 7.65 19.15
N ARG A 184 -17.15 8.21 18.59
CA ARG A 184 -17.22 8.62 17.17
C ARG A 184 -16.10 9.57 16.77
N THR A 185 -15.70 10.51 17.64
CA THR A 185 -14.61 11.45 17.35
C THR A 185 -13.31 10.72 17.08
N LEU A 186 -12.97 9.76 17.94
CA LEU A 186 -11.74 8.96 17.79
C LEU A 186 -11.76 8.15 16.49
N ILE A 187 -12.88 7.51 16.18
CA ILE A 187 -13.05 6.75 14.93
C ILE A 187 -12.81 7.66 13.72
N LEU A 188 -13.51 8.80 13.65
CA LEU A 188 -13.39 9.75 12.54
C LEU A 188 -11.96 10.27 12.38
N THR A 189 -11.28 10.57 13.48
CA THR A 189 -9.89 11.05 13.44
C THR A 189 -8.93 9.98 12.91
N VAL A 190 -9.06 8.73 13.35
CA VAL A 190 -8.18 7.65 12.88
C VAL A 190 -8.43 7.32 11.41
N PHE A 191 -9.70 7.24 10.98
CA PHE A 191 -10.05 7.03 9.58
C PHE A 191 -9.59 8.19 8.69
N GLY A 192 -9.79 9.43 9.13
CA GLY A 192 -9.32 10.60 8.39
C GLY A 192 -7.79 10.67 8.29
N LEU A 193 -7.06 10.28 9.35
CA LEU A 193 -5.60 10.18 9.29
C LEU A 193 -5.16 9.08 8.32
N HIS A 194 -5.81 7.91 8.35
CA HIS A 194 -5.56 6.84 7.38
C HIS A 194 -5.77 7.32 5.93
N ALA A 195 -6.88 8.00 5.66
CA ALA A 195 -7.18 8.58 4.35
C ALA A 195 -6.14 9.62 3.93
N LEU A 196 -5.70 10.50 4.84
CA LEU A 196 -4.63 11.47 4.57
C LEU A 196 -3.32 10.77 4.17
N LEU A 197 -2.91 9.74 4.91
CA LEU A 197 -1.68 9.00 4.62
C LEU A 197 -1.78 8.26 3.27
N MET A 198 -2.96 7.74 2.94
CA MET A 198 -3.22 7.12 1.63
C MET A 198 -3.12 8.14 0.50
N VAL A 199 -3.67 9.35 0.67
CA VAL A 199 -3.54 10.46 -0.30
C VAL A 199 -2.06 10.80 -0.51
N LEU A 200 -1.31 10.99 0.59
CA LEU A 200 0.12 11.30 0.53
C LEU A 200 0.91 10.20 -0.20
N MET A 201 0.63 8.93 0.07
CA MET A 201 1.26 7.82 -0.63
C MET A 201 1.02 7.89 -2.15
N HIS A 202 -0.23 8.09 -2.59
CA HIS A 202 -0.53 8.17 -4.02
C HIS A 202 0.10 9.39 -4.70
N LEU A 203 0.18 10.53 -4.01
CA LEU A 203 0.91 11.70 -4.52
C LEU A 203 2.41 11.42 -4.67
N LEU A 204 3.03 10.78 -3.67
CA LEU A 204 4.45 10.42 -3.72
C LEU A 204 4.74 9.36 -4.79
N ILE A 205 3.87 8.36 -4.93
CA ILE A 205 3.93 7.39 -6.03
C ILE A 205 3.83 8.10 -7.39
N SER A 206 2.92 9.06 -7.53
CA SER A 206 2.76 9.85 -8.75
C SER A 206 4.04 10.60 -9.11
N VAL A 207 4.67 11.26 -8.13
CA VAL A 207 5.97 11.94 -8.32
C VAL A 207 7.06 10.94 -8.73
N GLY A 208 7.15 9.78 -8.06
CA GLY A 208 8.11 8.75 -8.40
C GLY A 208 7.94 8.20 -9.81
N LEU A 209 6.71 7.86 -10.21
CA LEU A 209 6.40 7.38 -11.55
C LEU A 209 6.66 8.45 -12.63
N TRP A 210 6.47 9.73 -12.30
CA TRP A 210 6.82 10.84 -13.20
C TRP A 210 8.33 10.95 -13.46
N PHE A 211 9.17 10.55 -12.50
CA PHE A 211 10.61 10.45 -12.68
C PHE A 211 11.08 9.14 -13.33
N SER A 212 10.17 8.29 -13.81
CA SER A 212 10.56 7.07 -14.55
C SER A 212 11.55 7.39 -15.70
N PRO A 213 12.64 6.63 -15.87
CA PRO A 213 13.59 6.89 -16.95
C PRO A 213 12.89 6.77 -18.31
N ARG A 214 13.02 7.79 -19.17
CA ARG A 214 12.57 7.67 -20.56
C ARG A 214 13.46 6.61 -21.24
N LEU A 215 12.85 5.67 -21.94
CA LEU A 215 13.57 4.71 -22.78
C LEU A 215 14.44 5.54 -23.75
N ARG A 216 15.76 5.33 -23.69
CA ARG A 216 16.71 5.91 -24.65
C ARG A 216 16.65 5.13 -25.95
#